data_AF-A0A3M1CJU7-F1
#
_entry.id   AF-A0A3M1CJU7-F1
#
_cell.length_a   1.000
_cell.length_b   1.000
_cell.length_c   1.000
_cell.angle_alpha   90.00
_cell.angle_beta   90.00
_cell.angle_gamma   90.00
#
_symmetry.space_group_name_H-M   'P 1'
#
loop_
_entity.id
_entity.type
_entity.pdbx_description
1 polymer ?
#
loop_
_entity_poly.entity_id
_entity_poly.type
_entity_poly.pdbx_seq_one_letter_code
_entity_poly.pdbx_strand_id
1 'polypeptide(L)'
;MTTLFRDLFSALKSNVKAIGILTGGLVLLVVLAGLFVKVEISRPSFCENCHYMDPYVRHWKTSGHAEVSCVKCHDYGVTEFVSVALRYVTKTYTMRPKASVRNAKCLADGCHDIASLKEPVQYRKNIYFNHTVHLEKPLRGEKLRCTSCHNQIVQYDEAVATEHMEVNDKACFVCHFKDAGEGEAITGCDACHGMPKEPVTHAGFTFDHGPYLKLSVECKQCHTRIVQGDGSVPEGKCFSCHVERSREQYSREQLHAIHVTGQGIDCFKCHTDIRHGNFEMASALEIRCEDCHLRQHNQPKQLYMGIGGKDTLDMPSAMFTAQVSCVGCHTHLTPEGEPMSHQEKKEAQRASCVMCHGDGYDLVFDNWLSGERTVLKE
;
A
#
# COMPACT_ATOMS: atom_id res chain seq x y z
N MET A 1 -13.80 -58.42 42.73
CA MET A 1 -13.77 -57.63 41.47
C MET A 1 -14.51 -58.31 40.30
N THR A 2 -15.16 -59.47 40.49
CA THR A 2 -15.70 -60.31 39.40
C THR A 2 -17.24 -60.33 39.27
N THR A 3 -17.99 -59.94 40.30
CA THR A 3 -19.47 -59.92 40.28
C THR A 3 -20.03 -58.67 39.60
N LEU A 4 -19.42 -57.51 39.86
CA LEU A 4 -19.86 -56.22 39.30
C LEU A 4 -19.83 -56.21 37.76
N PHE A 5 -18.79 -56.79 37.15
CA PHE A 5 -18.71 -56.90 35.68
C PHE A 5 -19.72 -57.89 35.11
N ARG A 6 -20.03 -58.99 35.82
CA ARG A 6 -21.00 -59.99 35.37
C ARG A 6 -22.43 -59.46 35.44
N ASP A 7 -22.74 -58.73 36.51
CA ASP A 7 -24.06 -58.12 36.72
C ASP A 7 -24.28 -56.94 35.77
N LEU A 8 -23.24 -56.14 35.50
CA LEU A 8 -23.26 -55.11 34.46
C LEU A 8 -23.49 -55.70 33.07
N PHE A 9 -22.81 -56.82 32.74
CA PHE A 9 -22.96 -57.49 31.45
C PHE A 9 -24.36 -58.13 31.27
N SER A 10 -24.91 -58.69 32.35
CA SER A 10 -26.28 -59.23 32.38
C SER A 10 -27.33 -58.13 32.19
N ALA A 11 -27.18 -57.00 32.88
CA ALA A 11 -28.07 -55.83 32.77
C ALA A 11 -27.98 -55.14 31.41
N LEU A 12 -26.77 -55.05 30.82
CA LEU A 12 -26.57 -54.59 29.44
C LEU A 12 -27.28 -55.49 28.44
N LYS A 13 -27.17 -56.82 28.60
CA LYS A 13 -27.78 -57.81 27.71
C LYS A 13 -29.31 -57.84 27.80
N SER A 14 -29.89 -57.60 28.97
CA SER A 14 -31.35 -57.55 29.13
C SER A 14 -31.98 -56.25 28.64
N ASN A 15 -31.20 -55.15 28.55
CA ASN A 15 -31.68 -53.83 28.16
C ASN A 15 -31.13 -53.34 26.80
N VAL A 16 -30.53 -54.20 25.98
CA VAL A 16 -29.89 -53.82 24.69
C VAL A 16 -30.81 -52.96 23.81
N LYS A 17 -32.11 -53.27 23.75
CA LYS A 17 -33.09 -52.47 22.97
C LYS A 17 -33.31 -51.08 23.55
N ALA A 18 -33.45 -50.97 24.88
CA ALA A 18 -33.62 -49.69 25.56
C ALA A 18 -32.35 -48.83 25.48
N ILE A 19 -31.18 -49.45 25.65
CA ILE A 19 -29.87 -48.81 25.49
C ILE A 19 -29.70 -48.35 24.04
N GLY A 20 -30.06 -49.17 23.05
CA GLY A 20 -30.01 -48.80 21.63
C GLY A 20 -30.94 -47.63 21.26
N ILE A 21 -32.13 -47.55 21.86
CA ILE A 21 -33.05 -46.42 21.68
C ILE A 21 -32.49 -45.15 22.34
N LEU A 22 -31.94 -45.26 23.55
CA LEU A 22 -31.34 -44.14 24.27
C LEU A 22 -30.08 -43.62 23.56
N THR A 23 -29.21 -44.50 23.09
CA THR A 23 -28.02 -44.10 22.33
C THR A 23 -28.40 -43.53 20.97
N GLY A 24 -29.37 -44.12 20.26
CA GLY A 24 -29.89 -43.57 19.01
C GLY A 24 -30.52 -42.19 19.19
N GLY A 25 -31.32 -42.00 20.24
CA GLY A 25 -31.90 -40.71 20.60
C GLY A 25 -30.85 -39.66 20.97
N LEU A 26 -29.81 -40.04 21.73
CA LEU A 26 -28.70 -39.16 22.06
C LEU A 26 -27.90 -38.75 20.82
N VAL A 27 -27.59 -39.69 19.93
CA VAL A 27 -26.89 -39.41 18.67
C VAL A 27 -27.72 -38.46 17.81
N LEU A 28 -29.03 -38.70 17.68
CA LEU A 28 -29.92 -37.83 16.95
C LEU A 28 -29.94 -36.41 17.55
N LEU A 29 -30.03 -36.30 18.88
CA LEU A 29 -30.00 -35.01 19.57
C LEU A 29 -28.68 -34.27 19.33
N VAL A 30 -27.54 -34.97 19.39
CA VAL A 30 -26.22 -34.37 19.11
C VAL A 30 -26.12 -33.89 17.67
N VAL A 31 -26.64 -34.66 16.71
CA VAL A 31 -26.67 -34.25 15.29
C VAL A 31 -27.56 -33.03 15.09
N LEU A 32 -28.76 -33.02 15.67
CA LEU A 32 -29.68 -31.87 15.58
C LEU A 32 -29.09 -30.63 16.25
N ALA A 33 -28.47 -30.77 17.41
CA ALA A 33 -27.76 -29.67 18.08
C ALA A 33 -26.59 -29.15 17.24
N GLY A 34 -25.79 -30.04 16.63
CA GLY A 34 -24.70 -29.67 15.73
C GLY A 34 -25.19 -28.91 14.49
N LEU A 35 -26.30 -29.35 13.89
CA LEU A 35 -26.93 -28.65 12.77
C LEU A 35 -27.48 -27.29 13.17
N PHE A 36 -28.15 -27.20 14.33
CA PHE A 36 -28.64 -25.94 14.87
C PHE A 36 -27.49 -24.94 15.09
N VAL A 37 -26.42 -25.37 15.78
CA VAL A 37 -25.22 -24.54 16.00
C VAL A 37 -24.64 -24.10 14.66
N LYS A 38 -24.50 -25.00 13.68
CA LYS A 38 -23.98 -24.67 12.34
C LYS A 38 -24.80 -23.56 11.67
N VAL A 39 -26.12 -23.59 11.78
CA VAL A 39 -27.01 -22.55 11.22
C VAL A 39 -26.81 -21.23 11.97
N GLU A 40 -26.79 -21.26 13.30
CA GLU A 40 -26.63 -20.04 14.11
C GLU A 40 -25.25 -19.37 13.89
N ILE A 41 -24.15 -20.13 13.90
CA ILE A 41 -22.81 -19.56 13.67
C ILE A 41 -22.62 -19.01 12.25
N SER A 42 -23.48 -19.41 11.31
CA SER A 42 -23.48 -18.86 9.95
C SER A 42 -24.20 -17.51 9.86
N ARG A 43 -24.92 -17.08 10.90
CA ARG A 43 -25.60 -15.79 10.93
C ARG A 43 -24.64 -14.69 11.38
N PRO A 44 -24.55 -13.56 10.67
CA PRO A 44 -23.72 -12.43 11.08
C PRO A 44 -24.03 -11.92 12.50
N SER A 45 -25.31 -11.96 12.91
CA SER A 45 -25.76 -11.59 14.24
C SER A 45 -25.16 -12.44 15.37
N PHE A 46 -24.78 -13.69 15.08
CA PHE A 46 -24.08 -14.52 16.06
C PHE A 46 -22.68 -13.96 16.33
N CYS A 47 -21.94 -13.61 15.27
CA CYS A 47 -20.60 -13.04 15.38
C CYS A 47 -20.61 -11.66 16.05
N GLU A 48 -21.64 -10.84 15.84
CA GLU A 48 -21.84 -9.54 16.49
C GLU A 48 -21.88 -9.64 18.03
N ASN A 49 -22.34 -10.76 18.58
CA ASN A 49 -22.34 -10.99 20.04
C ASN A 49 -20.94 -11.18 20.63
N CYS A 50 -19.91 -11.42 19.81
CA CYS A 50 -18.53 -11.36 20.26
C CYS A 50 -18.10 -9.90 20.33
N HIS A 51 -17.82 -9.40 21.53
CA HIS A 51 -17.51 -7.99 21.79
C HIS A 51 -16.40 -7.34 20.93
N TYR A 52 -15.46 -8.10 20.37
CA TYR A 52 -14.40 -7.58 19.50
C TYR A 52 -14.78 -7.59 18.01
N MET A 53 -15.89 -8.23 17.63
CA MET A 53 -16.33 -8.36 16.24
C MET A 53 -17.24 -7.22 15.78
N ASP A 54 -17.85 -6.46 16.69
CA ASP A 54 -18.73 -5.33 16.37
C ASP A 54 -18.22 -4.42 15.23
N PRO A 55 -17.00 -3.85 15.30
CA PRO A 55 -16.55 -2.94 14.26
C PRO A 55 -16.39 -3.68 12.91
N TYR A 56 -15.95 -4.94 12.91
CA TYR A 56 -15.84 -5.74 11.68
C TYR A 56 -17.21 -5.99 11.05
N VAL A 57 -18.22 -6.31 11.87
CA VAL A 57 -19.60 -6.54 11.40
C VAL A 57 -20.20 -5.25 10.83
N ARG A 58 -19.95 -4.09 11.45
CA ARG A 58 -20.43 -2.79 10.93
C ARG A 58 -19.84 -2.48 9.55
N HIS A 59 -18.54 -2.63 9.37
CA HIS A 59 -17.90 -2.42 8.06
C HIS A 59 -18.29 -3.49 7.03
N TRP A 60 -18.62 -4.70 7.46
CA TRP A 60 -19.16 -5.73 6.59
C TRP A 60 -20.56 -5.36 6.08
N LYS A 61 -21.43 -4.83 6.95
CA LYS A 61 -22.79 -4.36 6.60
C LYS A 61 -22.78 -3.27 5.53
N THR A 62 -21.72 -2.45 5.44
CA THR A 62 -21.59 -1.40 4.41
C THR A 62 -20.82 -1.86 3.17
N SER A 63 -20.17 -3.02 3.21
CA SER A 63 -19.34 -3.51 2.10
C SER A 63 -20.16 -4.12 0.97
N GLY A 64 -19.53 -4.28 -0.19
CA GLY A 64 -20.07 -5.10 -1.29
C GLY A 64 -20.33 -6.57 -0.94
N HIS A 65 -19.91 -7.04 0.23
CA HIS A 65 -20.13 -8.39 0.74
C HIS A 65 -21.20 -8.49 1.83
N ALA A 66 -22.01 -7.45 2.06
CA ALA A 66 -23.01 -7.39 3.14
C ALA A 66 -24.08 -8.52 3.11
N GLU A 67 -24.20 -9.26 2.01
CA GLU A 67 -25.12 -10.41 1.88
C GLU A 67 -24.38 -11.77 1.96
N VAL A 68 -23.06 -11.75 2.16
CA VAL A 68 -22.22 -12.94 2.26
C VAL A 68 -21.96 -13.26 3.73
N SER A 69 -22.44 -14.43 4.17
CA SER A 69 -22.17 -14.93 5.52
C SER A 69 -20.66 -15.00 5.81
N CYS A 70 -20.26 -14.56 7.01
CA CYS A 70 -18.87 -14.51 7.45
C CYS A 70 -18.14 -15.85 7.28
N VAL A 71 -18.82 -16.96 7.57
CA VAL A 71 -18.23 -18.32 7.54
C VAL A 71 -18.03 -18.87 6.11
N LYS A 72 -18.54 -18.19 5.09
CA LYS A 72 -18.18 -18.50 3.70
C LYS A 72 -16.72 -18.15 3.40
N CYS A 73 -16.16 -17.15 4.10
CA CYS A 73 -14.78 -16.71 3.94
C CYS A 73 -13.90 -17.16 5.12
N HIS A 74 -14.40 -17.02 6.34
CA HIS A 74 -13.69 -17.40 7.56
C HIS A 74 -13.93 -18.87 7.90
N ASP A 75 -12.85 -19.61 8.10
CA ASP A 75 -12.92 -21.00 8.57
C ASP A 75 -13.41 -21.04 10.03
N TYR A 76 -14.73 -21.15 10.21
CA TYR A 76 -15.38 -21.23 11.51
C TYR A 76 -16.57 -22.20 11.48
N GLY A 77 -16.41 -23.35 12.15
CA GLY A 77 -17.43 -24.38 12.26
C GLY A 77 -17.78 -24.72 13.71
N VAL A 78 -18.50 -25.82 13.90
CA VAL A 78 -18.93 -26.30 15.23
C VAL A 78 -17.73 -26.61 16.12
N THR A 79 -16.65 -27.16 15.55
CA THR A 79 -15.41 -27.47 16.26
C THR A 79 -14.70 -26.23 16.78
N GLU A 80 -14.58 -25.20 15.94
CA GLU A 80 -13.98 -23.91 16.30
C GLU A 80 -14.84 -23.20 17.34
N PHE A 81 -16.17 -23.24 17.19
CA PHE A 81 -17.11 -22.72 18.18
C PHE A 81 -16.91 -23.36 19.56
N VAL A 82 -16.84 -24.69 19.64
CA VAL A 82 -16.59 -25.40 20.90
C VAL A 82 -15.23 -25.02 21.49
N SER A 83 -14.20 -24.89 20.65
CA SER A 83 -12.86 -24.46 21.09
C SER A 83 -12.87 -23.04 21.68
N VAL A 84 -13.55 -22.09 21.00
CA VAL A 84 -13.69 -20.71 21.45
C VAL A 84 -14.51 -20.64 22.73
N ALA A 85 -15.62 -21.38 22.83
CA ALA A 85 -16.44 -21.44 24.03
C ALA A 85 -15.64 -21.97 25.23
N LEU A 86 -14.85 -23.03 25.04
CA LEU A 86 -13.98 -23.56 26.08
C LEU A 86 -12.93 -22.54 26.53
N ARG A 87 -12.28 -21.85 25.59
CA ARG A 87 -11.32 -20.77 25.90
C ARG A 87 -11.96 -19.61 26.65
N TYR A 88 -13.20 -19.26 26.31
CA TYR A 88 -13.96 -18.22 26.99
C TYR A 88 -14.27 -18.60 28.44
N VAL A 89 -14.84 -19.80 28.66
CA VAL A 89 -15.17 -20.31 30.00
C VAL A 89 -13.93 -20.47 30.88
N THR A 90 -12.83 -20.96 30.30
CA THR A 90 -11.54 -21.12 31.00
C THR A 90 -10.75 -19.82 31.12
N LYS A 91 -11.23 -18.72 30.54
CA LYS A 91 -10.54 -17.42 30.49
C LYS A 91 -9.15 -17.47 29.83
N THR A 92 -8.94 -18.39 28.89
CA THR A 92 -7.68 -18.57 28.13
C THR A 92 -7.74 -17.97 26.72
N TYR A 93 -8.74 -17.13 26.44
CA TYR A 93 -8.91 -16.49 25.14
C TYR A 93 -7.90 -15.36 24.91
N THR A 94 -7.61 -15.07 23.63
CA THR A 94 -6.80 -13.92 23.21
C THR A 94 -7.70 -12.83 22.65
N MET A 95 -7.40 -11.58 23.00
CA MET A 95 -8.07 -10.38 22.47
C MET A 95 -7.57 -9.97 21.08
N ARG A 96 -6.66 -10.74 20.48
CA ARG A 96 -6.12 -10.51 19.13
C ARG A 96 -6.49 -11.70 18.23
N PRO A 97 -7.75 -11.80 17.79
CA PRO A 97 -8.15 -12.85 16.87
C PRO A 97 -7.34 -12.71 15.57
N LYS A 98 -6.82 -13.84 15.08
CA LYS A 98 -6.16 -13.92 13.78
C LYS A 98 -7.09 -14.68 12.86
N ALA A 99 -7.57 -14.01 11.82
CA ALA A 99 -8.27 -14.64 10.72
C ALA A 99 -7.34 -14.66 9.50
N SER A 100 -7.27 -15.80 8.82
CA SER A 100 -6.58 -15.93 7.54
C SER A 100 -7.57 -16.45 6.52
N VAL A 101 -7.93 -15.63 5.55
CA VAL A 101 -8.84 -16.04 4.46
C VAL A 101 -7.99 -16.55 3.30
N ARG A 102 -8.28 -17.75 2.82
CA ARG A 102 -7.58 -18.36 1.68
C ARG A 102 -8.22 -17.94 0.37
N ASN A 103 -7.41 -17.76 -0.69
CA ASN A 103 -7.92 -17.46 -2.04
C ASN A 103 -9.00 -18.44 -2.50
N ALA A 104 -8.91 -19.72 -2.11
CA ALA A 104 -9.92 -20.73 -2.41
C ALA A 104 -11.33 -20.39 -1.90
N LYS A 105 -11.45 -19.54 -0.87
CA LYS A 105 -12.74 -19.04 -0.36
C LYS A 105 -13.31 -17.93 -1.25
N CYS A 106 -12.44 -17.04 -1.72
CA CYS A 106 -12.81 -16.01 -2.69
C CYS A 106 -13.21 -16.61 -4.04
N LEU A 107 -12.54 -17.70 -4.43
CA LEU A 107 -12.74 -18.44 -5.67
C LEU A 107 -13.70 -19.62 -5.54
N ALA A 108 -14.46 -19.67 -4.43
CA ALA A 108 -15.48 -20.69 -4.26
C ALA A 108 -16.61 -20.49 -5.28
N ASP A 109 -17.34 -21.57 -5.55
CA ASP A 109 -18.49 -21.53 -6.46
C ASP A 109 -19.51 -20.46 -6.03
N GLY A 110 -19.96 -19.65 -6.98
CA GLY A 110 -20.84 -18.51 -6.75
C GLY A 110 -20.18 -17.25 -6.15
N CYS A 111 -18.85 -17.18 -6.06
CA CYS A 111 -18.10 -15.99 -5.64
C CYS A 111 -17.35 -15.34 -6.83
N HIS A 112 -16.00 -15.40 -6.87
CA HIS A 112 -15.19 -14.82 -7.95
C HIS A 112 -14.62 -15.89 -8.89
N ASP A 113 -14.72 -15.66 -10.20
CA ASP A 113 -14.15 -16.54 -11.23
C ASP A 113 -12.78 -16.01 -11.70
N ILE A 114 -11.76 -16.88 -11.71
CA ILE A 114 -10.41 -16.56 -12.21
C ILE A 114 -10.44 -16.08 -13.66
N ALA A 115 -11.33 -16.58 -14.52
CA ALA A 115 -11.33 -16.16 -15.92
C ALA A 115 -11.64 -14.66 -16.07
N SER A 116 -12.54 -14.14 -15.22
CA SER A 116 -12.89 -12.72 -15.17
C SER A 116 -11.72 -11.82 -14.71
N LEU A 117 -10.74 -12.38 -13.99
CA LEU A 117 -9.59 -11.65 -13.46
C LEU A 117 -8.42 -11.50 -14.45
N LYS A 118 -8.52 -12.11 -15.64
CA LYS A 118 -7.45 -12.04 -16.65
C LYS A 118 -7.34 -10.67 -17.29
N GLU A 119 -8.48 -9.99 -17.46
CA GLU A 119 -8.53 -8.68 -18.07
C GLU A 119 -8.15 -7.58 -17.06
N PRO A 120 -7.44 -6.53 -17.49
CA PRO A 120 -7.20 -5.37 -16.66
C PRO A 120 -8.52 -4.72 -16.23
N VAL A 121 -8.64 -4.44 -14.93
CA VAL A 121 -9.79 -3.74 -14.37
C VAL A 121 -9.44 -2.27 -14.13
N GLN A 122 -10.38 -1.38 -14.37
CA GLN A 122 -10.20 0.02 -14.01
C GLN A 122 -10.30 0.15 -12.48
N TYR A 123 -9.17 0.45 -11.83
CA TYR A 123 -9.12 0.64 -10.39
C TYR A 123 -9.54 2.06 -10.00
N ARG A 124 -9.01 3.06 -10.71
CA ARG A 124 -9.36 4.48 -10.55
C ARG A 124 -9.37 5.17 -11.91
N LYS A 125 -9.72 6.46 -11.93
CA LYS A 125 -9.61 7.28 -13.15
C LYS A 125 -8.17 7.19 -13.68
N ASN A 126 -8.02 6.67 -14.90
CA ASN A 126 -6.74 6.46 -15.58
C ASN A 126 -5.76 5.48 -14.89
N ILE A 127 -6.23 4.65 -13.95
CA ILE A 127 -5.42 3.59 -13.32
C ILE A 127 -6.07 2.25 -13.58
N TYR A 128 -5.33 1.37 -14.25
CA TYR A 128 -5.76 0.01 -14.57
C TYR A 128 -4.92 -1.00 -13.81
N PHE A 129 -5.57 -2.00 -13.23
CA PHE A 129 -4.92 -3.04 -12.44
C PHE A 129 -5.09 -4.41 -13.12
N ASN A 130 -4.00 -5.17 -13.22
CA ASN A 130 -4.02 -6.52 -13.79
C ASN A 130 -3.71 -7.56 -12.70
N HIS A 131 -4.71 -8.37 -12.35
CA HIS A 131 -4.57 -9.41 -11.31
C HIS A 131 -3.58 -10.51 -11.72
N THR A 132 -3.57 -10.88 -12.99
CA THR A 132 -2.70 -11.93 -13.55
C THR A 132 -1.23 -11.62 -13.28
N VAL A 133 -0.83 -10.37 -13.54
CA VAL A 133 0.54 -9.89 -13.29
C VAL A 133 0.93 -10.03 -11.82
N HIS A 134 -0.03 -9.84 -10.90
CA HIS A 134 0.20 -9.83 -9.46
C HIS A 134 0.04 -11.19 -8.76
N LEU A 135 -0.76 -12.11 -9.31
CA LEU A 135 -1.13 -13.37 -8.67
C LEU A 135 -0.47 -14.61 -9.28
N GLU A 136 -0.07 -14.58 -10.55
CA GLU A 136 0.46 -15.79 -11.22
C GLU A 136 1.86 -16.17 -10.74
N LYS A 137 2.73 -15.18 -10.59
CA LYS A 137 4.15 -15.40 -10.26
C LYS A 137 4.54 -14.69 -8.96
N PRO A 138 5.55 -15.20 -8.23
CA PRO A 138 6.12 -14.47 -7.13
C PRO A 138 6.69 -13.13 -7.59
N LEU A 139 6.32 -12.04 -6.92
CA LEU A 139 6.84 -10.69 -7.17
C LEU A 139 7.71 -10.27 -5.99
N ARG A 140 8.97 -9.88 -6.22
CA ARG A 140 9.92 -9.53 -5.13
C ARG A 140 10.02 -10.62 -4.04
N GLY A 141 9.93 -11.90 -4.44
CA GLY A 141 9.99 -13.06 -3.54
C GLY A 141 8.64 -13.49 -2.93
N GLU A 142 7.54 -12.87 -3.35
CA GLU A 142 6.25 -12.97 -2.67
C GLU A 142 5.15 -13.53 -3.55
N LYS A 143 4.44 -14.55 -3.06
CA LYS A 143 3.20 -14.99 -3.70
C LYS A 143 2.01 -14.32 -3.01
N LEU A 144 1.45 -13.33 -3.69
CA LEU A 144 0.34 -12.55 -3.17
C LEU A 144 -0.96 -13.37 -3.08
N ARG A 145 -1.83 -12.92 -2.18
CA ARG A 145 -3.17 -13.45 -1.94
C ARG A 145 -4.19 -12.37 -2.29
N CYS A 146 -5.46 -12.75 -2.46
CA CYS A 146 -6.53 -11.77 -2.61
C CYS A 146 -6.52 -10.77 -1.43
N THR A 147 -6.30 -11.29 -0.22
CA THR A 147 -6.22 -10.49 1.00
C THR A 147 -4.94 -9.65 1.13
N SER A 148 -3.94 -9.83 0.27
CA SER A 148 -2.76 -8.96 0.28
C SER A 148 -3.12 -7.53 -0.12
N CYS A 149 -4.13 -7.37 -0.99
CA CYS A 149 -4.62 -6.07 -1.44
C CYS A 149 -6.03 -5.79 -0.91
N HIS A 150 -6.94 -6.77 -0.96
CA HIS A 150 -8.28 -6.66 -0.41
C HIS A 150 -8.25 -6.97 1.08
N ASN A 151 -7.90 -6.01 1.91
CA ASN A 151 -7.83 -6.19 3.37
C ASN A 151 -8.59 -5.11 4.09
N GLN A 152 -8.71 -5.26 5.40
CA GLN A 152 -9.47 -4.36 6.22
C GLN A 152 -8.58 -3.71 7.28
N ILE A 153 -8.45 -2.39 7.23
CA ILE A 153 -7.71 -1.61 8.25
C ILE A 153 -8.68 -1.09 9.33
N VAL A 154 -9.45 -1.97 9.98
CA VAL A 154 -10.33 -1.54 11.10
C VAL A 154 -9.54 -1.04 12.31
N GLN A 155 -8.28 -1.48 12.43
CA GLN A 155 -7.56 -1.41 13.70
C GLN A 155 -6.77 -0.11 13.91
N TYR A 156 -6.78 0.85 12.98
CA TYR A 156 -5.96 2.06 13.11
C TYR A 156 -6.76 3.36 13.22
N ASP A 157 -7.92 3.48 12.57
CA ASP A 157 -8.74 4.69 12.62
C ASP A 157 -10.16 4.43 12.09
N GLU A 158 -11.18 4.50 12.95
CA GLU A 158 -12.59 4.37 12.52
C GLU A 158 -13.01 5.48 11.53
N ALA A 159 -12.33 6.62 11.51
CA ALA A 159 -12.58 7.70 10.55
C ALA A 159 -12.00 7.40 9.15
N VAL A 160 -11.13 6.38 9.03
CA VAL A 160 -10.43 6.03 7.77
C VAL A 160 -10.75 4.60 7.31
N ALA A 161 -11.40 3.78 8.14
CA ALA A 161 -11.78 2.43 7.75
C ALA A 161 -12.94 2.46 6.75
N THR A 162 -12.61 2.31 5.46
CA THR A 162 -13.53 2.58 4.36
C THR A 162 -14.52 1.45 4.09
N GLU A 163 -14.20 0.16 4.26
CA GLU A 163 -15.17 -0.96 4.23
C GLU A 163 -14.49 -2.32 4.56
N HIS A 164 -15.26 -3.38 4.82
CA HIS A 164 -14.71 -4.73 4.94
C HIS A 164 -14.30 -5.27 3.56
N MET A 165 -13.07 -5.77 3.42
CA MET A 165 -12.54 -6.38 2.19
C MET A 165 -12.44 -5.43 0.99
N GLU A 166 -12.10 -4.16 1.25
CA GLU A 166 -11.79 -3.18 0.22
C GLU A 166 -10.31 -3.26 -0.21
N VAL A 167 -10.01 -2.80 -1.43
CA VAL A 167 -8.63 -2.62 -1.88
C VAL A 167 -7.95 -1.52 -1.09
N ASN A 168 -6.83 -1.86 -0.45
CA ASN A 168 -6.02 -0.93 0.32
C ASN A 168 -4.83 -0.40 -0.51
N ASP A 169 -4.90 0.88 -0.88
CA ASP A 169 -3.86 1.59 -1.66
C ASP A 169 -2.45 1.43 -1.09
N LYS A 170 -2.33 1.35 0.24
CA LYS A 170 -1.03 1.25 0.91
C LYS A 170 -0.29 -0.02 0.50
N ALA A 171 -1.01 -1.07 0.06
CA ALA A 171 -0.39 -2.33 -0.36
C ALA A 171 0.41 -2.14 -1.64
N CYS A 172 -0.13 -1.32 -2.56
CA CYS A 172 0.58 -0.89 -3.76
C CYS A 172 1.85 -0.12 -3.36
N PHE A 173 1.72 0.84 -2.44
CA PHE A 173 2.80 1.75 -2.11
C PHE A 173 4.00 1.05 -1.47
N VAL A 174 3.77 0.12 -0.54
CA VAL A 174 4.85 -0.66 0.08
C VAL A 174 5.63 -1.47 -0.96
N CYS A 175 4.95 -2.04 -1.96
CA CYS A 175 5.64 -2.85 -2.97
C CYS A 175 6.35 -1.99 -4.02
N HIS A 176 5.72 -0.92 -4.50
CA HIS A 176 6.21 -0.14 -5.65
C HIS A 176 7.09 1.05 -5.30
N PHE A 177 7.07 1.54 -4.06
CA PHE A 177 7.89 2.68 -3.63
C PHE A 177 9.00 2.32 -2.62
N LYS A 178 8.84 1.24 -1.84
CA LYS A 178 9.90 0.83 -0.92
C LYS A 178 11.16 0.45 -1.69
N ASP A 179 12.23 1.20 -1.45
CA ASP A 179 13.55 1.09 -2.10
C ASP A 179 13.58 1.58 -3.56
N ALA A 180 12.60 2.39 -4.00
CA ALA A 180 12.54 2.89 -5.39
C ALA A 180 13.46 4.08 -5.68
N GLY A 181 13.89 4.84 -4.67
CA GLY A 181 14.55 6.14 -4.87
C GLY A 181 13.57 7.32 -4.72
N GLU A 182 14.10 8.52 -4.45
CA GLU A 182 13.25 9.74 -4.36
C GLU A 182 12.70 10.12 -5.73
N GLY A 183 11.40 10.44 -5.80
CA GLY A 183 10.75 10.79 -7.07
C GLY A 183 10.50 9.60 -8.01
N GLU A 184 10.83 8.38 -7.59
CA GLU A 184 10.82 7.18 -8.44
C GLU A 184 9.84 6.11 -7.95
N ALA A 185 9.47 5.20 -8.86
CA ALA A 185 8.70 4.00 -8.59
C ALA A 185 9.41 2.80 -9.25
N ILE A 186 9.44 1.65 -8.57
CA ILE A 186 10.18 0.45 -9.03
C ILE A 186 9.76 0.01 -10.44
N THR A 187 8.48 0.21 -10.77
CA THR A 187 7.89 -0.18 -12.06
C THR A 187 7.66 0.99 -13.01
N GLY A 188 8.13 2.19 -12.66
CA GLY A 188 7.78 3.42 -13.36
C GLY A 188 6.39 3.95 -12.98
N CYS A 189 6.17 5.26 -13.20
CA CYS A 189 4.95 5.97 -12.85
C CYS A 189 3.78 5.62 -13.79
N ASP A 190 4.11 5.39 -15.07
CA ASP A 190 3.19 5.09 -16.16
C ASP A 190 2.57 3.69 -16.05
N ALA A 191 3.24 2.76 -15.35
CA ALA A 191 2.69 1.44 -15.05
C ALA A 191 1.35 1.50 -14.31
N CYS A 192 1.13 2.57 -13.52
CA CYS A 192 -0.13 2.81 -12.83
C CYS A 192 -0.94 3.94 -13.47
N HIS A 193 -0.33 5.09 -13.77
CA HIS A 193 -1.06 6.31 -14.16
C HIS A 193 -1.23 6.51 -15.68
N GLY A 194 -0.53 5.71 -16.50
CA GLY A 194 -0.33 6.01 -17.91
C GLY A 194 0.38 7.36 -18.13
N MET A 195 0.65 7.69 -19.40
CA MET A 195 1.22 8.99 -19.75
C MET A 195 0.13 10.07 -19.80
N PRO A 196 0.32 11.25 -19.19
CA PRO A 196 -0.60 12.38 -19.33
C PRO A 196 -0.76 12.78 -20.80
N LYS A 197 -2.01 12.88 -21.27
CA LYS A 197 -2.33 13.26 -22.66
C LYS A 197 -2.91 14.67 -22.80
N GLU A 198 -3.50 15.17 -21.72
CA GLU A 198 -4.16 16.47 -21.68
C GLU A 198 -3.40 17.42 -20.76
N PRO A 199 -3.41 18.74 -21.05
CA PRO A 199 -2.88 19.73 -20.13
C PRO A 199 -3.57 19.63 -18.77
N VAL A 200 -2.78 19.74 -17.70
CA VAL A 200 -3.30 19.68 -16.32
C VAL A 200 -3.19 21.05 -15.68
N THR A 201 -4.22 21.45 -14.93
CA THR A 201 -4.17 22.68 -14.13
C THR A 201 -3.77 22.34 -12.70
N HIS A 202 -2.69 22.94 -12.21
CA HIS A 202 -2.25 22.83 -10.82
C HIS A 202 -1.86 24.21 -10.28
N ALA A 203 -2.33 24.56 -9.09
CA ALA A 203 -2.07 25.86 -8.44
C ALA A 203 -2.33 27.09 -9.33
N GLY A 204 -3.33 27.01 -10.23
CA GLY A 204 -3.69 28.09 -11.15
C GLY A 204 -2.89 28.13 -12.46
N PHE A 205 -1.91 27.26 -12.64
CA PHE A 205 -1.10 27.14 -13.85
C PHE A 205 -1.53 25.93 -14.67
N THR A 206 -1.63 26.11 -15.99
CA THR A 206 -1.88 24.99 -16.92
C THR A 206 -0.55 24.51 -17.46
N PHE A 207 -0.26 23.22 -17.30
CA PHE A 207 0.97 22.59 -17.70
C PHE A 207 0.70 21.47 -18.71
N ASP A 208 1.35 21.55 -19.88
CA ASP A 208 1.29 20.53 -20.91
C ASP A 208 2.55 19.64 -20.85
N HIS A 209 2.35 18.35 -20.62
CA HIS A 209 3.43 17.37 -20.53
C HIS A 209 3.97 16.95 -21.90
N GLY A 210 3.20 17.14 -22.98
CA GLY A 210 3.50 16.61 -24.31
C GLY A 210 4.91 16.90 -24.83
N PRO A 211 5.41 18.17 -24.78
CA PRO A 211 6.77 18.49 -25.21
C PRO A 211 7.86 17.77 -24.40
N TYR A 212 7.70 17.70 -23.08
CA TYR A 212 8.68 17.09 -22.18
C TYR A 212 8.71 15.57 -22.31
N LEU A 213 7.55 14.94 -22.53
CA LEU A 213 7.45 13.50 -22.79
C LEU A 213 8.16 13.12 -24.10
N LYS A 214 8.07 13.95 -25.15
CA LYS A 214 8.79 13.73 -26.43
C LYS A 214 10.31 13.79 -26.25
N LEU A 215 10.78 14.61 -25.31
CA LEU A 215 12.19 14.74 -24.95
C LEU A 215 12.64 13.73 -23.89
N SER A 216 11.77 12.81 -23.48
CA SER A 216 12.05 11.79 -22.46
C SER A 216 12.54 12.38 -21.12
N VAL A 217 12.04 13.55 -20.74
CA VAL A 217 12.34 14.17 -19.44
C VAL A 217 11.82 13.27 -18.31
N GLU A 218 12.69 12.92 -17.37
CA GLU A 218 12.31 12.07 -16.24
C GLU A 218 11.30 12.78 -15.34
N CYS A 219 10.28 12.03 -14.88
CA CYS A 219 9.20 12.58 -14.04
C CYS A 219 9.73 13.25 -12.76
N LYS A 220 10.78 12.67 -12.14
CA LYS A 220 11.39 13.15 -10.89
C LYS A 220 12.03 14.54 -11.00
N GLN A 221 12.30 15.04 -12.21
CA GLN A 221 12.80 16.40 -12.42
C GLN A 221 11.78 17.45 -11.99
N CYS A 222 10.49 17.13 -12.11
CA CYS A 222 9.39 18.00 -11.67
C CYS A 222 8.67 17.43 -10.44
N HIS A 223 8.49 16.11 -10.34
CA HIS A 223 7.83 15.44 -9.22
C HIS A 223 8.85 15.00 -8.16
N THR A 224 9.46 15.97 -7.48
CA THR A 224 10.61 15.77 -6.59
C THR A 224 10.28 14.98 -5.33
N ARG A 225 9.08 15.15 -4.75
CA ARG A 225 8.61 14.33 -3.62
C ARG A 225 7.20 13.83 -3.84
N ILE A 226 7.11 12.58 -4.29
CA ILE A 226 5.85 11.87 -4.53
C ILE A 226 5.45 10.90 -3.41
N VAL A 227 6.33 10.70 -2.44
CA VAL A 227 6.15 9.72 -1.35
C VAL A 227 6.54 10.35 -0.02
N GLN A 228 5.80 10.00 1.03
CA GLN A 228 6.17 10.24 2.42
C GLN A 228 6.14 8.92 3.20
N GLY A 229 7.18 8.67 4.00
CA GLY A 229 7.40 7.39 4.67
C GLY A 229 8.27 6.45 3.83
N ASP A 230 8.82 5.42 4.49
CA ASP A 230 9.88 4.57 3.93
C ASP A 230 9.49 3.09 3.85
N GLY A 231 8.35 2.70 4.43
CA GLY A 231 7.94 1.30 4.53
C GLY A 231 9.00 0.42 5.20
N SER A 232 9.81 0.96 6.10
CA SER A 232 10.76 0.19 6.89
C SER A 232 10.04 -0.83 7.79
N VAL A 233 10.78 -1.83 8.28
CA VAL A 233 10.28 -2.84 9.22
C VAL A 233 11.00 -2.65 10.56
N PRO A 234 10.48 -1.80 11.46
CA PRO A 234 11.04 -1.62 12.79
C PRO A 234 11.01 -2.93 13.58
N GLU A 235 12.05 -3.19 14.37
CA GLU A 235 12.17 -4.42 15.15
C GLU A 235 10.96 -4.67 16.07
N GLY A 236 10.39 -3.59 16.61
CA GLY A 236 9.21 -3.60 17.47
C GLY A 236 7.97 -4.23 16.83
N LYS A 237 7.82 -4.17 15.51
CA LYS A 237 6.66 -4.74 14.79
C LYS A 237 6.61 -6.25 14.90
N CYS A 238 7.76 -6.91 14.95
CA CYS A 238 7.85 -8.37 15.09
C CYS A 238 7.32 -8.85 16.45
N PHE A 239 7.53 -8.04 17.50
CA PHE A 239 7.09 -8.35 18.86
C PHE A 239 5.58 -8.19 19.09
N SER A 240 4.84 -7.77 18.05
CA SER A 240 3.37 -7.85 18.07
C SER A 240 2.86 -9.29 18.12
N CYS A 241 3.67 -10.24 17.63
CA CYS A 241 3.34 -11.67 17.55
C CYS A 241 4.41 -12.57 18.19
N HIS A 242 5.69 -12.24 18.06
CA HIS A 242 6.80 -13.06 18.55
C HIS A 242 7.26 -12.57 19.92
N VAL A 243 7.13 -13.41 20.95
CA VAL A 243 7.58 -13.07 22.32
C VAL A 243 9.09 -13.20 22.46
N GLU A 244 9.68 -14.19 21.77
CA GLU A 244 11.11 -14.43 21.76
C GLU A 244 11.84 -13.39 20.89
N ARG A 245 12.97 -12.88 21.41
CA ARG A 245 13.79 -11.86 20.75
C ARG A 245 14.95 -12.43 19.95
N SER A 246 15.29 -13.70 20.20
CA SER A 246 16.22 -14.47 19.38
C SER A 246 15.61 -14.67 18.00
N ARG A 247 16.34 -14.29 16.95
CA ARG A 247 15.95 -14.54 15.57
C ARG A 247 17.02 -15.40 14.93
N GLU A 248 16.63 -16.57 14.45
CA GLU A 248 17.37 -17.21 13.37
C GLU A 248 17.43 -16.23 12.19
N GLN A 249 18.55 -16.24 11.46
CA GLN A 249 18.71 -15.36 10.30
C GLN A 249 17.83 -15.87 9.16
N TYR A 250 16.66 -15.25 8.99
CA TYR A 250 15.79 -15.46 7.84
C TYR A 250 16.05 -14.38 6.79
N SER A 251 16.13 -14.81 5.53
CA SER A 251 16.07 -13.90 4.38
C SER A 251 14.69 -13.22 4.28
N ARG A 252 14.64 -12.11 3.54
CA ARG A 252 13.40 -11.38 3.26
C ARG A 252 12.35 -12.29 2.62
N GLU A 253 12.77 -13.11 1.67
CA GLU A 253 11.92 -14.03 0.91
C GLU A 253 11.31 -15.09 1.83
N GLN A 254 12.10 -15.64 2.76
CA GLN A 254 11.62 -16.62 3.74
C GLN A 254 10.61 -16.00 4.70
N LEU A 255 10.92 -14.81 5.23
CA LEU A 255 10.02 -14.11 6.14
C LEU A 255 8.66 -13.92 5.49
N HIS A 256 8.64 -13.49 4.24
CA HIS A 256 7.38 -13.25 3.61
C HIS A 256 6.64 -14.51 3.13
N ALA A 257 7.36 -15.53 2.67
CA ALA A 257 6.76 -16.83 2.36
C ALA A 257 6.00 -17.41 3.57
N ILE A 258 6.57 -17.27 4.77
CA ILE A 258 5.94 -17.71 6.01
C ILE A 258 4.75 -16.80 6.37
N HIS A 259 4.97 -15.49 6.46
CA HIS A 259 4.01 -14.56 7.07
C HIS A 259 2.93 -14.08 6.08
N VAL A 260 3.32 -13.66 4.88
CA VAL A 260 2.41 -13.09 3.87
C VAL A 260 1.76 -14.21 3.06
N THR A 261 2.57 -15.06 2.42
CA THR A 261 2.06 -16.14 1.56
C THR A 261 1.36 -17.23 2.39
N GLY A 262 2.02 -17.72 3.44
CA GLY A 262 1.52 -18.82 4.27
C GLY A 262 0.39 -18.40 5.22
N GLN A 263 0.62 -17.36 6.02
CA GLN A 263 -0.31 -16.93 7.05
C GLN A 263 -1.28 -15.82 6.61
N GLY A 264 -1.04 -15.13 5.50
CA GLY A 264 -1.89 -14.01 5.05
C GLY A 264 -1.84 -12.80 5.97
N ILE A 265 -0.70 -12.52 6.58
CA ILE A 265 -0.52 -11.35 7.44
C ILE A 265 -0.41 -10.10 6.56
N ASP A 266 -1.17 -9.06 6.91
CA ASP A 266 -1.15 -7.78 6.19
C ASP A 266 0.22 -7.10 6.28
N CYS A 267 0.64 -6.48 5.19
CA CYS A 267 1.95 -5.84 5.05
C CYS A 267 2.24 -4.85 6.20
N PHE A 268 1.25 -4.05 6.59
CA PHE A 268 1.37 -2.98 7.60
C PHE A 268 1.52 -3.48 9.04
N LYS A 269 1.31 -4.79 9.27
CA LYS A 269 1.67 -5.42 10.55
C LYS A 269 3.18 -5.46 10.75
N CYS A 270 3.95 -5.39 9.67
CA CYS A 270 5.42 -5.34 9.68
C CYS A 270 5.95 -4.00 9.18
N HIS A 271 5.45 -3.52 8.04
CA HIS A 271 5.91 -2.29 7.40
C HIS A 271 5.31 -1.03 8.06
N THR A 272 6.09 0.05 8.08
CA THR A 272 5.61 1.41 8.33
C THR A 272 4.75 1.90 7.17
N ASP A 273 4.03 3.00 7.39
CA ASP A 273 3.14 3.56 6.39
C ASP A 273 3.95 4.24 5.27
N ILE A 274 3.44 4.13 4.05
CA ILE A 274 3.90 4.92 2.89
C ILE A 274 2.67 5.65 2.37
N ARG A 275 2.76 6.97 2.24
CA ARG A 275 1.76 7.78 1.56
C ARG A 275 2.30 8.21 0.21
N HIS A 276 1.46 8.12 -0.81
CA HIS A 276 1.78 8.59 -2.15
C HIS A 276 0.84 9.74 -2.55
N GLY A 277 1.41 10.74 -3.21
CA GLY A 277 0.71 11.92 -3.69
C GLY A 277 1.71 12.99 -4.13
N ASN A 278 1.25 14.09 -4.71
CA ASN A 278 2.12 15.21 -5.06
C ASN A 278 2.38 16.07 -3.82
N PHE A 279 3.38 15.71 -3.02
CA PHE A 279 3.72 16.44 -1.78
C PHE A 279 4.63 17.63 -2.05
N GLU A 280 5.61 17.44 -2.93
CA GLU A 280 6.49 18.51 -3.41
C GLU A 280 6.69 18.31 -4.91
N MET A 281 6.64 19.42 -5.64
CA MET A 281 7.05 19.50 -7.02
C MET A 281 8.13 20.57 -7.11
N ALA A 282 8.96 20.50 -8.14
CA ALA A 282 9.92 21.55 -8.45
C ALA A 282 9.18 22.89 -8.45
N SER A 283 9.50 23.71 -7.47
CA SER A 283 8.97 25.06 -7.31
C SER A 283 10.09 26.03 -7.65
N ALA A 284 9.79 27.00 -8.51
CA ALA A 284 10.69 28.13 -8.78
C ALA A 284 10.94 29.00 -7.53
N LEU A 285 10.15 28.84 -6.46
CA LEU A 285 10.11 29.73 -5.30
C LEU A 285 10.52 29.08 -3.97
N GLU A 286 10.82 27.78 -3.92
CA GLU A 286 11.35 27.16 -2.69
C GLU A 286 12.83 27.47 -2.52
N ILE A 287 13.09 28.67 -2.02
CA ILE A 287 14.31 29.03 -1.34
C ILE A 287 13.91 29.17 0.12
N ARG A 288 14.30 28.22 0.96
CA ARG A 288 14.11 28.38 2.41
C ARG A 288 14.99 29.53 2.88
N CYS A 289 14.55 30.26 3.89
CA CYS A 289 15.28 31.41 4.43
C CYS A 289 16.75 31.04 4.75
N GLU A 290 16.97 29.78 5.13
CA GLU A 290 18.27 29.18 5.43
C GLU A 290 19.19 29.00 4.22
N ASP A 291 18.66 28.86 2.99
CA ASP A 291 19.44 28.68 1.75
C ASP A 291 20.02 30.00 1.22
N CYS A 292 19.59 31.14 1.78
CA CYS A 292 19.90 32.49 1.29
C CYS A 292 20.49 33.42 2.35
N HIS A 293 21.12 32.87 3.39
CA HIS A 293 21.97 33.67 4.29
C HIS A 293 23.33 34.08 3.68
N LEU A 294 23.51 33.93 2.37
CA LEU A 294 24.50 34.67 1.58
C LEU A 294 23.78 35.42 0.46
N ARG A 295 23.83 36.76 0.50
CA ARG A 295 23.25 37.75 -0.43
C ARG A 295 23.67 37.61 -1.91
N GLN A 296 24.21 36.47 -2.35
CA GLN A 296 24.89 36.29 -3.63
C GLN A 296 23.95 35.95 -4.81
N HIS A 297 22.73 35.44 -4.57
CA HIS A 297 21.84 34.95 -5.65
C HIS A 297 20.63 35.84 -5.97
N ASN A 298 20.54 37.06 -5.41
CA ASN A 298 19.39 37.95 -5.60
C ASN A 298 19.23 38.45 -7.05
N GLN A 299 20.33 38.76 -7.74
CA GLN A 299 20.29 39.29 -9.12
C GLN A 299 19.89 38.22 -10.16
N PRO A 300 20.49 37.01 -10.19
CA PRO A 300 20.02 35.93 -11.07
C PRO A 300 18.56 35.56 -10.82
N LYS A 301 18.10 35.58 -9.55
CA LYS A 301 16.70 35.33 -9.20
C LYS A 301 15.77 36.39 -9.77
N GLN A 302 16.10 37.67 -9.60
CA GLN A 302 15.30 38.77 -10.16
C GLN A 302 15.22 38.68 -11.68
N LEU A 303 16.34 38.38 -12.35
CA LEU A 303 16.37 38.13 -13.79
C LEU A 303 15.47 36.95 -14.18
N TYR A 304 15.56 35.82 -13.47
CA TYR A 304 14.76 34.63 -13.71
C TYR A 304 13.26 34.86 -13.56
N MET A 305 12.88 35.57 -12.49
CA MET A 305 11.53 36.04 -12.20
C MET A 305 11.06 37.14 -13.16
N GLY A 306 11.97 37.72 -13.95
CA GLY A 306 11.67 38.81 -14.87
C GLY A 306 11.39 40.15 -14.19
N ILE A 307 11.87 40.36 -12.96
CA ILE A 307 11.66 41.56 -12.15
C ILE A 307 12.98 42.30 -11.92
N GLY A 308 12.92 43.56 -11.46
CA GLY A 308 14.10 44.33 -11.07
C GLY A 308 14.79 45.10 -12.19
N GLY A 309 14.22 45.10 -13.39
CA GLY A 309 14.61 46.02 -14.46
C GLY A 309 14.12 47.44 -14.18
N LYS A 310 14.97 48.43 -14.41
CA LYS A 310 14.60 49.84 -14.25
C LYS A 310 13.85 50.28 -15.51
N ASP A 311 12.62 50.78 -15.34
CA ASP A 311 11.75 51.29 -16.41
C ASP A 311 11.31 50.25 -17.46
N THR A 312 11.34 48.96 -17.11
CA THR A 312 10.84 47.85 -17.94
C THR A 312 9.69 47.14 -17.24
N LEU A 313 8.68 46.72 -18.00
CA LEU A 313 7.63 45.86 -17.46
C LEU A 313 8.22 44.54 -16.99
N ASP A 314 7.69 44.02 -15.88
CA ASP A 314 8.03 42.70 -15.39
C ASP A 314 7.68 41.66 -16.45
N MET A 315 8.68 40.89 -16.89
CA MET A 315 8.54 39.88 -17.94
C MET A 315 9.17 38.57 -17.47
N PRO A 316 8.42 37.73 -16.76
CA PRO A 316 8.94 36.48 -16.23
C PRO A 316 9.41 35.55 -17.36
N SER A 317 10.51 34.81 -17.12
CA SER A 317 10.97 33.83 -18.10
C SER A 317 9.96 32.69 -18.28
N ALA A 318 9.98 32.03 -19.44
CA ALA A 318 9.16 30.84 -19.68
C ALA A 318 9.45 29.74 -18.65
N MET A 319 10.71 29.58 -18.25
CA MET A 319 11.13 28.63 -17.22
C MET A 319 10.57 28.98 -15.84
N PHE A 320 10.57 30.26 -15.46
CA PHE A 320 9.95 30.72 -14.22
C PHE A 320 8.44 30.50 -14.23
N THR A 321 7.77 30.79 -15.35
CA THR A 321 6.33 30.55 -15.52
C THR A 321 6.00 29.05 -15.44
N ALA A 322 6.90 28.19 -15.92
CA ALA A 322 6.84 26.74 -15.80
C ALA A 322 7.31 26.21 -14.43
N GLN A 323 7.61 27.09 -13.46
CA GLN A 323 8.04 26.77 -12.10
C GLN A 323 9.32 25.91 -12.00
N VAL A 324 10.19 25.93 -13.01
CA VAL A 324 11.46 25.18 -12.94
C VAL A 324 12.28 25.69 -11.76
N SER A 325 12.70 24.78 -10.87
CA SER A 325 13.47 25.12 -9.68
C SER A 325 14.95 25.36 -10.02
N CYS A 326 15.69 26.02 -9.12
CA CYS A 326 17.12 26.29 -9.31
C CYS A 326 17.93 25.00 -9.55
N VAL A 327 17.57 23.92 -8.84
CA VAL A 327 18.20 22.60 -8.98
C VAL A 327 17.86 21.88 -10.29
N GLY A 328 16.86 22.37 -11.04
CA GLY A 328 16.57 21.88 -12.39
C GLY A 328 17.67 22.23 -13.39
N CYS A 329 18.37 23.35 -13.18
CA CYS A 329 19.57 23.71 -13.95
C CYS A 329 20.85 23.33 -13.21
N HIS A 330 20.90 23.56 -11.89
CA HIS A 330 22.05 23.28 -11.03
C HIS A 330 22.06 21.82 -10.55
N THR A 331 22.41 20.92 -11.46
CA THR A 331 22.35 19.46 -11.24
C THR A 331 23.73 18.85 -10.95
N HIS A 332 24.84 19.53 -11.23
CA HIS A 332 26.20 18.97 -11.12
C HIS A 332 26.88 19.35 -9.80
N LEU A 333 27.31 18.35 -9.02
CA LEU A 333 28.05 18.53 -7.77
C LEU A 333 29.52 18.85 -8.04
N THR A 334 30.05 19.96 -7.52
CA THR A 334 31.49 20.27 -7.65
C THR A 334 32.31 19.82 -6.44
N PRO A 335 33.59 19.43 -6.64
CA PRO A 335 34.47 18.97 -5.56
C PRO A 335 34.75 20.01 -4.47
N GLU A 336 34.65 21.32 -4.76
CA GLU A 336 34.87 22.39 -3.77
C GLU A 336 33.65 22.67 -2.85
N GLY A 337 32.58 21.88 -2.93
CA GLY A 337 31.36 22.05 -2.12
C GLY A 337 31.47 21.62 -0.65
N GLU A 338 32.56 20.99 -0.24
CA GLU A 338 32.74 20.49 1.14
C GLU A 338 33.12 21.53 2.22
N PRO A 339 33.88 22.64 2.00
CA PRO A 339 34.54 23.27 3.15
C PRO A 339 33.75 24.33 3.93
N MET A 340 32.64 24.93 3.46
CA MET A 340 32.14 26.16 4.14
C MET A 340 30.63 26.40 4.29
N SER A 341 29.70 25.48 4.00
CA SER A 341 28.28 25.80 4.27
C SER A 341 27.29 24.65 4.51
N HIS A 342 27.73 23.42 4.81
CA HIS A 342 26.81 22.27 4.97
C HIS A 342 25.79 22.11 3.81
N GLN A 343 26.05 22.72 2.66
CA GLN A 343 25.23 22.67 1.47
C GLN A 343 26.14 22.35 0.29
N GLU A 344 25.78 21.29 -0.41
CA GLU A 344 26.42 20.88 -1.65
C GLU A 344 26.36 22.03 -2.68
N LYS A 345 27.52 22.55 -3.09
CA LYS A 345 27.57 23.51 -4.20
C LYS A 345 27.26 22.78 -5.50
N LYS A 346 26.08 23.05 -6.07
CA LYS A 346 25.68 22.53 -7.38
C LYS A 346 25.82 23.60 -8.45
N GLU A 347 26.46 23.24 -9.55
CA GLU A 347 26.64 24.09 -10.72
C GLU A 347 25.77 23.60 -11.88
N ALA A 348 25.36 24.55 -12.72
CA ALA A 348 24.76 24.22 -14.00
C ALA A 348 25.86 23.89 -15.01
N GLN A 349 25.56 23.01 -15.96
CA GLN A 349 26.44 22.67 -17.06
C GLN A 349 25.63 22.60 -18.35
N ARG A 350 26.31 22.56 -19.52
CA ARG A 350 25.66 22.39 -20.83
C ARG A 350 24.61 21.27 -20.85
N ALA A 351 24.94 20.13 -20.23
CA ALA A 351 24.04 18.99 -20.17
C ALA A 351 22.72 19.29 -19.44
N SER A 352 22.70 20.21 -18.48
CA SER A 352 21.48 20.59 -17.74
C SER A 352 20.43 21.22 -18.66
N CYS A 353 20.85 21.99 -19.67
CA CYS A 353 19.96 22.60 -20.64
C CYS A 353 19.43 21.58 -21.65
N VAL A 354 20.32 20.72 -22.16
CA VAL A 354 20.00 19.70 -23.17
C VAL A 354 19.03 18.65 -22.63
N MET A 355 19.13 18.33 -21.33
CA MET A 355 18.25 17.35 -20.67
C MET A 355 16.75 17.66 -20.82
N CYS A 356 16.38 18.95 -20.87
CA CYS A 356 14.98 19.38 -20.97
C CYS A 356 14.61 19.98 -22.32
N HIS A 357 15.58 20.44 -23.12
CA HIS A 357 15.33 21.19 -24.36
C HIS A 357 15.87 20.53 -25.64
N GLY A 358 16.72 19.50 -25.51
CA GLY A 358 17.32 18.80 -26.65
C GLY A 358 18.57 19.48 -27.21
N ASP A 359 19.05 18.97 -28.35
CA ASP A 359 20.30 19.38 -28.98
C ASP A 359 20.30 20.85 -29.42
N GLY A 360 21.42 21.54 -29.25
CA GLY A 360 21.60 22.96 -29.60
C GLY A 360 21.26 23.94 -28.46
N TYR A 361 20.57 23.48 -27.41
CA TYR A 361 20.34 24.28 -26.20
C TYR A 361 21.54 24.37 -25.26
N ASP A 362 22.60 23.60 -25.51
CA ASP A 362 23.89 23.75 -24.83
C ASP A 362 24.50 25.14 -25.09
N LEU A 363 24.20 25.76 -26.24
CA LEU A 363 24.65 27.13 -26.56
C LEU A 363 23.99 28.19 -25.67
N VAL A 364 22.80 27.92 -25.12
CA VAL A 364 22.13 28.83 -24.17
C VAL A 364 22.94 28.96 -22.89
N PHE A 365 23.52 27.85 -22.43
CA PHE A 365 24.40 27.84 -21.28
C PHE A 365 25.62 28.74 -21.51
N ASP A 366 26.24 28.66 -22.69
CA ASP A 366 27.37 29.51 -23.06
C ASP A 366 26.98 31.00 -23.11
N ASN A 367 25.83 31.32 -23.72
CA ASN A 367 25.31 32.69 -23.80
C ASN A 367 25.07 33.29 -22.40
N TRP A 368 24.55 32.48 -21.47
CA TRP A 368 24.35 32.91 -20.08
C TRP A 368 25.67 33.13 -19.34
N LEU A 369 26.68 32.29 -19.58
CA LEU A 369 28.01 32.45 -19.00
C LEU A 369 28.76 33.67 -19.55
N SER A 370 28.66 33.94 -20.85
CA SER A 370 29.34 35.06 -21.51
C SER A 370 28.60 36.40 -21.36
N GLY A 371 27.32 36.37 -20.99
CA GLY A 371 26.44 37.54 -20.99
C GLY A 371 26.08 38.02 -22.39
N GLU A 372 26.34 37.21 -23.42
CA GLU A 372 26.05 37.53 -24.82
C GLU A 372 24.59 37.21 -25.17
N ARG A 373 23.93 38.14 -25.86
CA ARG A 373 22.57 37.94 -26.39
C ARG A 373 22.61 37.37 -27.80
N THR A 374 23.27 36.24 -27.98
CA THR A 374 23.26 35.55 -29.27
C THR A 374 21.89 34.90 -29.45
N VAL A 375 21.11 35.39 -30.41
CA VAL A 375 19.78 34.85 -30.72
C VAL A 375 19.96 33.40 -31.19
N LEU A 376 19.38 32.44 -30.46
CA LEU A 376 19.25 31.06 -30.93
C LEU A 376 18.48 31.12 -32.25
N LYS A 377 19.06 30.56 -33.33
CA LYS A 377 18.31 30.41 -34.58
C LYS A 377 17.13 29.49 -34.31
N GLU A 378 15.95 29.97 -34.67
CA GLU A 378 14.66 29.25 -34.58
C GLU A 378 14.70 27.85 -35.20
#